data_AF-A0AA36MMK3-F1
#
_entry.id   AF-A0AA36MMK3-F1
#
_cell.length_a   1.000
_cell.length_b   1.000
_cell.length_c   1.000
_cell.angle_alpha   90.00
_cell.angle_beta   90.00
_cell.angle_gamma   90.00
#
_symmetry.space_group_name_H-M   'P 1'
#
loop_
_entity.id
_entity.type
_entity.pdbx_description
1 polymer ?
#
loop_
_entity_poly.entity_id
_entity_poly.type
_entity_poly.pdbx_seq_one_letter_code
_entity_poly.pdbx_strand_id
1 'polypeptide(L)'
;RFFDALDAEKAGSLTKEHMLMLIRTLKKVVKETTITQGPNLAEEGDASAVTKLEAGDVVELLSSPSEEGDMMRAQCRSMKDGSKGWVTLKGNQGTVHLADGGALWKVLKETSLTSTFEIDSEEAKELSKQMVDNTRKLRPGEVVEVREWMRKEEKSGLMRMKCKAKLDGKVGWVTAVGNAGTVFLTVQ
;
A
#
# COMPACT_ATOMS: atom_id res chain seq x y z
N ARG A 1 8.66 -11.01 -23.14
CA ARG A 1 7.24 -11.34 -22.88
C ARG A 1 6.86 -11.15 -21.40
N PHE A 2 7.53 -11.80 -20.43
CA PHE A 2 7.22 -11.58 -18.99
C PHE A 2 7.76 -10.24 -18.47
N PHE A 3 9.05 -9.95 -18.71
CA PHE A 3 9.66 -8.70 -18.26
C PHE A 3 8.94 -7.47 -18.83
N ASP A 4 8.60 -7.48 -20.13
CA ASP A 4 7.84 -6.40 -20.78
C ASP A 4 6.47 -6.12 -20.12
N ALA A 5 5.86 -7.13 -19.50
CA ALA A 5 4.59 -6.95 -18.78
C ALA A 5 4.80 -6.25 -17.42
N LEU A 6 5.96 -6.47 -16.80
CA LEU A 6 6.38 -5.80 -15.57
C LEU A 6 6.89 -4.38 -15.88
N ASP A 7 7.72 -4.22 -16.90
CA ASP A 7 8.30 -2.96 -17.36
C ASP A 7 7.34 -2.19 -18.28
N ALA A 8 6.15 -1.85 -17.76
CA ALA A 8 5.13 -1.13 -18.52
C ALA A 8 5.60 0.27 -18.96
N GLU A 9 6.57 0.86 -18.26
CA GLU A 9 7.19 2.15 -18.57
C GLU A 9 8.30 2.01 -19.63
N LYS A 10 8.68 0.80 -20.04
CA LYS A 10 9.77 0.49 -20.99
C LYS A 10 11.11 1.08 -20.56
N ALA A 11 11.38 1.11 -19.25
CA ALA A 11 12.61 1.61 -18.66
C ALA A 11 13.80 0.65 -18.86
N GLY A 12 13.57 -0.58 -19.34
CA GLY A 12 14.57 -1.63 -19.46
C GLY A 12 15.05 -2.19 -18.10
N SER A 13 14.40 -1.77 -17.00
CA SER A 13 14.75 -2.11 -15.63
C SER A 13 13.53 -2.00 -14.70
N LEU A 14 13.59 -2.63 -13.52
CA LEU A 14 12.60 -2.45 -12.46
C LEU A 14 13.25 -1.81 -11.24
N THR A 15 12.56 -0.86 -10.62
CA THR A 15 13.01 -0.31 -9.33
C THR A 15 12.92 -1.38 -8.25
N LYS A 16 13.73 -1.23 -7.20
CA LYS A 16 13.68 -2.11 -6.03
C LYS A 16 12.27 -2.13 -5.44
N GLU A 17 11.63 -0.98 -5.37
CA GLU A 17 10.29 -0.78 -4.82
C GLU A 17 9.25 -1.54 -5.63
N HIS A 18 9.30 -1.46 -6.96
CA HIS A 18 8.42 -2.22 -7.84
C HIS A 18 8.66 -3.72 -7.68
N MET A 19 9.93 -4.17 -7.68
CA MET A 19 10.24 -5.58 -7.45
C MET A 19 9.70 -6.07 -6.10
N LEU A 20 9.85 -5.28 -5.04
CA LEU A 20 9.29 -5.58 -3.73
C LEU A 20 7.76 -5.71 -3.78
N MET A 21 7.05 -4.85 -4.50
CA MET A 21 5.60 -4.96 -4.65
C MET A 21 5.15 -6.24 -5.37
N LEU A 22 6.01 -6.87 -6.17
CA LEU A 22 5.71 -8.14 -6.86
C LEU A 22 5.94 -9.37 -5.98
N ILE A 23 6.89 -9.31 -5.06
CA ILE A 23 7.30 -10.49 -4.25
C ILE A 23 6.75 -10.45 -2.81
N ARG A 24 6.30 -9.29 -2.34
CA ARG A 24 5.71 -9.14 -1.00
C ARG A 24 4.41 -9.92 -0.89
N THR A 25 4.28 -10.66 0.21
CA THR A 25 2.98 -11.22 0.61
C THR A 25 2.23 -10.17 1.41
N LEU A 26 1.45 -9.34 0.71
CA LEU A 26 0.61 -8.33 1.34
C LEU A 26 -0.71 -8.93 1.83
N LYS A 27 -1.17 -8.45 2.97
CA LYS A 27 -2.52 -8.67 3.50
C LYS A 27 -3.16 -7.34 3.84
N LYS A 28 -4.45 -7.21 3.56
CA LYS A 28 -5.27 -6.09 4.03
C LYS A 28 -5.96 -6.48 5.33
N VAL A 29 -6.05 -5.53 6.25
CA VAL A 29 -6.78 -5.68 7.50
C VAL A 29 -8.27 -5.46 7.20
N VAL A 30 -9.08 -6.48 7.41
CA VAL A 30 -10.54 -6.45 7.21
C VAL A 30 -11.30 -6.32 8.53
N LYS A 31 -10.64 -6.65 9.64
CA LYS A 31 -11.14 -6.41 11.00
C LYS A 31 -9.98 -5.97 11.87
N GLU A 32 -10.24 -4.99 12.73
CA GLU A 32 -9.28 -4.45 13.69
C GLU A 32 -8.50 -5.56 14.41
N THR A 33 -7.19 -5.36 14.56
CA THR A 33 -6.27 -6.29 15.22
C THR A 33 -5.05 -5.54 15.74
N THR A 34 -4.14 -6.23 16.40
CA THR A 34 -2.95 -5.64 17.01
C THR A 34 -1.73 -6.45 16.59
N ILE A 35 -0.65 -5.75 16.24
CA ILE A 35 0.68 -6.36 16.17
C ILE A 35 1.17 -6.54 17.60
N THR A 36 1.55 -7.75 17.98
CA THR A 36 2.10 -8.07 19.31
C THR A 36 3.57 -8.47 19.23
N GLN A 37 4.26 -8.52 20.36
CA GLN A 37 5.69 -8.83 20.42
C GLN A 37 6.01 -10.25 19.96
N GLY A 38 5.18 -11.23 20.34
CA GLY A 38 5.43 -12.64 20.09
C GLY A 38 4.21 -13.43 19.63
N PRO A 39 4.41 -14.72 19.27
CA PRO A 39 3.35 -15.56 18.74
C PRO A 39 2.33 -15.95 19.82
N ASN A 40 2.72 -16.20 21.06
CA ASN A 40 1.85 -16.83 22.05
C ASN A 40 1.06 -15.80 22.88
N LEU A 41 -0.22 -15.62 22.56
CA LEU A 41 -1.06 -14.65 23.28
C LEU A 41 -1.38 -15.04 24.74
N ALA A 42 -1.05 -16.26 25.18
CA ALA A 42 -1.18 -16.66 26.59
C ALA A 42 0.01 -16.19 27.44
N GLU A 43 1.14 -15.83 26.82
CA GLU A 43 2.31 -15.29 27.51
C GLU A 43 2.27 -13.76 27.51
N GLU A 44 2.37 -13.15 28.70
CA GLU A 44 2.21 -11.69 28.88
C GLU A 44 3.23 -10.88 28.05
N GLY A 45 4.47 -11.37 27.95
CA GLY A 45 5.52 -10.76 27.13
C GLY A 45 5.15 -10.76 25.64
N ASP A 46 4.65 -11.88 25.13
CA ASP A 46 4.28 -12.07 23.73
C ASP A 46 3.01 -11.31 23.35
N ALA A 47 2.04 -11.24 24.26
CA ALA A 47 0.76 -10.55 24.08
C ALA A 47 0.89 -9.01 24.12
N SER A 48 2.05 -8.48 24.53
CA SER A 48 2.31 -7.05 24.60
C SER A 48 2.09 -6.38 23.23
N ALA A 49 1.27 -5.32 23.22
CA ALA A 49 0.93 -4.59 22.00
C ALA A 49 2.12 -3.76 21.48
N VAL A 50 2.42 -3.91 20.19
CA VAL A 50 3.37 -3.07 19.44
C VAL A 50 2.63 -1.91 18.78
N THR A 51 1.63 -2.22 17.96
CA THR A 51 0.79 -1.19 17.31
C THR A 51 -0.57 -1.76 16.97
N LYS A 52 -1.59 -0.90 16.98
CA LYS A 52 -2.95 -1.25 16.60
C LYS A 52 -3.13 -1.08 15.09
N LEU A 53 -3.85 -2.00 14.47
CA LEU A 53 -4.19 -1.99 13.04
C LEU A 53 -5.70 -1.86 12.87
N GLU A 54 -6.09 -0.92 12.01
CA GLU A 54 -7.49 -0.63 11.69
C GLU A 54 -7.92 -1.32 10.39
N ALA A 55 -9.22 -1.48 10.18
CA ALA A 55 -9.73 -1.96 8.90
C ALA A 55 -9.30 -0.99 7.78
N GLY A 56 -8.70 -1.54 6.72
CA GLY A 56 -8.10 -0.76 5.64
C GLY A 56 -6.59 -0.56 5.77
N ASP A 57 -5.96 -0.89 6.91
CA ASP A 57 -4.51 -0.97 7.00
C ASP A 57 -3.96 -2.15 6.18
N VAL A 58 -2.68 -2.09 5.83
CA VAL A 58 -1.99 -3.12 5.05
C VAL A 58 -0.73 -3.55 5.78
N VAL A 59 -0.50 -4.86 5.82
CA VAL A 59 0.73 -5.45 6.35
C VAL A 59 1.40 -6.32 5.29
N GLU A 60 2.71 -6.43 5.39
CA GLU A 60 3.51 -7.44 4.71
C GLU A 60 3.77 -8.60 5.66
N LEU A 61 3.47 -9.83 5.24
CA LEU A 61 3.88 -11.01 6.00
C LEU A 61 5.37 -11.28 5.79
N LEU A 62 6.08 -11.50 6.89
CA LEU A 62 7.50 -11.82 6.94
C LEU A 62 7.76 -13.32 7.16
N SER A 63 6.73 -14.05 7.59
CA SER A 63 6.73 -15.51 7.71
C SER A 63 5.48 -16.08 7.05
N SER A 64 5.54 -17.37 6.70
CA SER A 64 4.33 -18.12 6.41
C SER A 64 3.40 -18.13 7.64
N PRO A 65 2.07 -18.11 7.45
CA PRO A 65 1.14 -18.30 8.56
C PRO A 65 1.32 -19.67 9.21
N SER A 66 1.29 -19.71 10.54
CA SER A 66 1.34 -20.93 11.34
C SER A 66 0.21 -20.95 12.37
N GLU A 67 -0.15 -22.16 12.78
CA GLU A 67 -1.10 -22.38 13.88
C GLU A 67 -0.46 -22.01 15.22
N GLU A 68 -1.23 -21.33 16.07
CA GLU A 68 -0.91 -21.02 17.45
C GLU A 68 -2.18 -21.28 18.28
N GLY A 69 -2.29 -22.50 18.82
CA GLY A 69 -3.56 -23.02 19.31
C GLY A 69 -4.60 -23.05 18.18
N ASP A 70 -5.77 -22.44 18.41
CA ASP A 70 -6.86 -22.37 17.42
C ASP A 70 -6.76 -21.13 16.50
N MET A 71 -5.66 -20.38 16.55
CA MET A 71 -5.46 -19.17 15.76
C MET A 71 -4.45 -19.38 14.64
N MET A 72 -4.59 -18.61 13.56
CA MET A 72 -3.54 -18.46 12.54
C MET A 72 -2.81 -17.16 12.75
N ARG A 73 -1.50 -17.23 12.96
CA ARG A 73 -0.64 -16.06 13.21
C ARG A 73 0.56 -16.06 12.27
N ALA A 74 1.17 -14.89 12.09
CA ALA A 74 2.40 -14.74 11.32
C ALA A 74 3.18 -13.53 11.79
N GLN A 75 4.50 -13.53 11.54
CA GLN A 75 5.28 -12.31 11.63
C GLN A 75 4.89 -11.38 10.48
N CYS A 76 4.79 -10.08 10.79
CA CYS A 76 4.43 -9.07 9.82
C CYS A 76 5.20 -7.77 10.03
N ARG A 77 5.12 -6.91 9.02
CA ARG A 77 5.48 -5.50 9.07
C ARG A 77 4.27 -4.68 8.65
N SER A 78 3.89 -3.70 9.46
CA SER A 78 2.93 -2.67 9.08
C SER A 78 3.50 -1.81 7.95
N MET A 79 2.73 -1.63 6.88
CA MET A 79 3.14 -0.78 5.75
C MET A 79 2.91 0.72 6.03
N LYS A 80 2.24 1.06 7.14
CA LYS A 80 1.95 2.45 7.55
C LYS A 80 3.14 3.10 8.27
N ASP A 81 3.71 2.39 9.23
CA ASP A 81 4.72 2.91 10.17
C ASP A 81 5.98 2.03 10.26
N GLY A 82 5.99 0.86 9.60
CA GLY A 82 7.12 -0.07 9.62
C GLY A 82 7.20 -0.94 10.87
N SER A 83 6.25 -0.82 11.81
CA SER A 83 6.18 -1.62 13.03
C SER A 83 6.17 -3.11 12.70
N LYS A 84 6.96 -3.90 13.45
CA LYS A 84 7.12 -5.35 13.24
C LYS A 84 6.69 -6.13 14.48
N GLY A 85 6.20 -7.35 14.24
CA GLY A 85 5.81 -8.27 15.30
C GLY A 85 4.88 -9.34 14.74
N TRP A 86 4.06 -9.93 15.60
CA TRP A 86 3.12 -10.97 15.24
C TRP A 86 1.70 -10.43 15.09
N VAL A 87 0.98 -10.91 14.09
CA VAL A 87 -0.41 -10.53 13.85
C VAL A 87 -1.29 -11.77 13.71
N THR A 88 -2.52 -11.67 14.20
CA THR A 88 -3.55 -12.71 13.98
C THR A 88 -4.18 -12.52 12.61
N LEU A 89 -4.10 -13.54 11.76
CA LEU A 89 -4.81 -13.59 10.48
C LEU A 89 -6.25 -14.08 10.68
N LYS A 90 -6.41 -15.13 11.49
CA LYS A 90 -7.69 -15.76 11.83
C LYS A 90 -7.72 -16.09 13.33
N GLY A 91 -8.73 -15.61 14.03
CA GLY A 91 -8.92 -15.87 15.46
C GLY A 91 -9.52 -17.26 15.75
N ASN A 92 -9.57 -17.63 17.02
CA ASN A 92 -10.07 -18.92 17.52
C ASN A 92 -11.52 -19.26 17.11
N GLN A 93 -12.38 -18.25 16.97
CA GLN A 93 -13.77 -18.42 16.49
C GLN A 93 -13.90 -18.31 14.97
N GLY A 94 -12.80 -18.43 14.25
CA GLY A 94 -12.76 -18.36 12.79
C GLY A 94 -12.93 -16.97 12.19
N THR A 95 -13.01 -15.93 13.02
CA THR A 95 -13.03 -14.52 12.57
C THR A 95 -11.76 -14.22 11.77
N VAL A 96 -11.93 -13.75 10.54
CA VAL A 96 -10.83 -13.31 9.67
C VAL A 96 -10.52 -11.85 9.96
N HIS A 97 -9.27 -11.56 10.34
CA HIS A 97 -8.77 -10.21 10.56
C HIS A 97 -7.98 -9.69 9.36
N LEU A 98 -7.25 -10.58 8.67
CA LEU A 98 -6.45 -10.25 7.49
C LEU A 98 -6.92 -11.06 6.28
N ALA A 99 -7.11 -10.39 5.15
CA ALA A 99 -7.43 -11.01 3.87
C ALA A 99 -6.31 -10.79 2.85
N ASP A 100 -6.24 -11.65 1.83
CA ASP A 100 -5.37 -11.43 0.68
C ASP A 100 -5.66 -10.08 0.01
N GLY A 101 -4.60 -9.33 -0.30
CA GLY A 101 -4.71 -8.01 -0.92
C GLY A 101 -3.77 -6.99 -0.30
N GLY A 102 -3.96 -5.71 -0.66
CA GLY A 102 -3.09 -4.61 -0.22
C GLY A 102 -2.44 -3.85 -1.38
N ALA A 103 -2.32 -4.47 -2.55
CA ALA A 103 -1.73 -3.86 -3.75
C ALA A 103 -2.76 -3.15 -4.65
N LEU A 104 -4.05 -3.47 -4.52
CA LEU A 104 -5.12 -2.82 -5.30
C LEU A 104 -5.83 -1.78 -4.44
N TRP A 105 -5.94 -0.57 -4.98
CA TRP A 105 -6.52 0.58 -4.29
C TRP A 105 -7.61 1.20 -5.16
N LYS A 106 -8.72 1.55 -4.51
CA LYS A 106 -9.84 2.24 -5.12
C LYS A 106 -9.74 3.73 -4.88
N VAL A 107 -9.98 4.51 -5.92
CA VAL A 107 -10.06 5.97 -5.86
C VAL A 107 -11.39 6.36 -5.25
N LEU A 108 -11.36 7.14 -4.17
CA LEU A 108 -12.54 7.67 -3.47
C LEU A 108 -12.88 9.09 -3.92
N LYS A 109 -11.86 9.88 -4.26
CA LYS A 109 -11.99 11.28 -4.70
C LYS A 109 -11.13 11.50 -5.94
N GLU A 110 -11.58 12.37 -6.83
CA GLU A 110 -10.82 12.72 -8.03
C GLU A 110 -9.40 13.16 -7.65
N THR A 111 -8.39 12.61 -8.32
CA THR A 111 -6.98 12.94 -8.06
C THR A 111 -6.16 12.86 -9.34
N SER A 112 -5.13 13.70 -9.42
CA SER A 112 -4.24 13.77 -10.58
C SER A 112 -3.19 12.66 -10.54
N LEU A 113 -3.02 11.98 -11.68
CA LEU A 113 -1.90 11.09 -11.95
C LEU A 113 -0.76 11.93 -12.58
N THR A 114 0.25 12.23 -11.78
CA THR A 114 1.40 13.04 -12.20
C THR A 114 2.57 12.14 -12.62
N SER A 115 3.40 12.60 -13.55
CA SER A 115 4.62 11.88 -13.95
C SER A 115 5.69 11.87 -12.86
N THR A 116 5.77 12.94 -12.07
CA THR A 116 6.79 13.15 -11.03
C THR A 116 6.21 12.99 -9.62
N PHE A 117 7.09 12.68 -8.67
CA PHE A 117 6.76 12.58 -7.24
C PHE A 117 6.45 13.97 -6.66
N GLU A 118 7.31 14.95 -6.90
CA GLU A 118 7.09 16.34 -6.50
C GLU A 118 6.11 17.02 -7.45
N ILE A 119 5.11 17.73 -6.91
CA ILE A 119 4.08 18.42 -7.70
C ILE A 119 4.54 19.80 -8.18
N ASP A 120 5.42 20.46 -7.42
CA ASP A 120 5.88 21.84 -7.67
C ASP A 120 7.40 21.90 -7.99
N SER A 121 7.96 20.84 -8.55
CA SER A 121 9.34 20.87 -9.04
C SER A 121 9.43 21.59 -10.39
N GLU A 122 10.59 22.17 -10.72
CA GLU A 122 10.80 22.73 -12.05
C GLU A 122 10.63 21.68 -13.15
N GLU A 123 11.01 20.43 -12.89
CA GLU A 123 10.73 19.31 -13.79
C GLU A 123 9.22 19.09 -14.00
N ALA A 124 8.41 19.15 -12.94
CA ALA A 124 6.95 19.05 -13.06
C ALA A 124 6.36 20.23 -13.85
N LYS A 125 6.92 21.43 -13.68
CA LYS A 125 6.52 22.63 -14.45
C LYS A 125 6.91 22.51 -15.92
N GLU A 126 8.10 22.03 -16.24
CA GLU A 126 8.54 21.82 -17.62
C GLU A 126 7.73 20.70 -18.31
N LEU A 127 7.49 19.58 -17.63
CA LEU A 127 6.65 18.51 -18.15
C LEU A 127 5.20 18.96 -18.37
N SER A 128 4.64 19.77 -17.46
CA SER A 128 3.28 20.30 -17.63
C SER A 128 3.18 21.33 -18.77
N LYS A 129 4.23 22.09 -19.07
CA LYS A 129 4.29 22.97 -20.25
C LYS A 129 4.35 22.20 -21.57
N GLN A 130 5.02 21.04 -21.57
CA GLN A 130 5.14 20.16 -22.75
C GLN A 130 3.88 19.30 -22.96
N MET A 131 3.10 19.06 -21.91
CA MET A 131 1.83 18.35 -21.99
C MET A 131 0.72 19.30 -22.44
N VAL A 132 0.47 19.32 -23.76
CA VAL A 132 -0.75 19.92 -24.34
C VAL A 132 -1.94 19.10 -23.85
N ASP A 133 -2.54 19.54 -22.74
CA ASP A 133 -3.84 19.12 -22.22
C ASP A 133 -4.03 17.61 -21.92
N ASN A 134 -3.58 17.16 -20.74
CA ASN A 134 -4.25 16.12 -19.91
C ASN A 134 -3.34 15.66 -18.76
N THR A 135 -3.34 16.35 -17.62
CA THR A 135 -3.00 15.65 -16.37
C THR A 135 -4.09 14.60 -16.17
N ARG A 136 -3.77 13.32 -16.45
CA ARG A 136 -4.76 12.24 -16.34
C ARG A 136 -5.33 12.27 -14.93
N LYS A 137 -6.63 12.55 -14.81
CA LYS A 137 -7.32 12.54 -13.52
C LYS A 137 -8.01 11.22 -13.30
N LEU A 138 -7.69 10.52 -12.21
CA LEU A 138 -8.39 9.32 -11.79
C LEU A 138 -9.72 9.71 -11.13
N ARG A 139 -10.81 9.08 -11.58
CA ARG A 139 -12.17 9.34 -11.07
C ARG A 139 -12.51 8.40 -9.91
N PRO A 140 -13.43 8.80 -9.02
CA PRO A 140 -13.97 7.90 -8.00
C PRO A 140 -14.44 6.56 -8.60
N GLY A 141 -14.10 5.47 -7.93
CA GLY A 141 -14.39 4.10 -8.37
C GLY A 141 -13.32 3.48 -9.27
N GLU A 142 -12.41 4.26 -9.86
CA GLU A 142 -11.27 3.70 -10.58
C GLU A 142 -10.35 2.90 -9.64
N VAL A 143 -9.72 1.85 -10.17
CA VAL A 143 -8.79 0.99 -9.43
C VAL A 143 -7.38 1.18 -9.96
N VAL A 144 -6.43 1.27 -9.03
CA VAL A 144 -5.00 1.35 -9.32
C VAL A 144 -4.25 0.21 -8.62
N GLU A 145 -3.13 -0.19 -9.21
CA GLU A 145 -2.22 -1.19 -8.66
C GLU A 145 -0.93 -0.50 -8.21
N VAL A 146 -0.56 -0.69 -6.95
CA VAL A 146 0.60 -0.04 -6.33
C VAL A 146 1.91 -0.55 -6.95
N ARG A 147 2.76 0.39 -7.36
CA ARG A 147 4.11 0.14 -7.89
C ARG A 147 5.18 0.54 -6.90
N GLU A 148 4.99 1.69 -6.26
CA GLU A 148 5.81 2.13 -5.14
C GLU A 148 4.87 2.54 -4.01
N TRP A 149 5.15 2.01 -2.81
CA TRP A 149 4.33 2.27 -1.65
C TRP A 149 4.33 3.77 -1.29
N MET A 150 3.25 4.22 -0.67
CA MET A 150 3.10 5.64 -0.36
C MET A 150 4.19 6.14 0.61
N ARG A 151 4.69 7.35 0.33
CA ARG A 151 5.58 8.10 1.21
C ARG A 151 5.21 9.57 1.20
N LYS A 152 5.60 10.28 2.25
CA LYS A 152 5.35 11.71 2.38
C LYS A 152 6.23 12.48 1.40
N GLU A 153 5.63 13.42 0.67
CA GLU A 153 6.35 14.45 -0.09
C GLU A 153 6.53 15.66 0.83
N GLU A 154 7.77 15.97 1.21
CA GLU A 154 8.04 16.85 2.35
C GLU A 154 7.62 18.31 2.13
N LYS A 155 7.60 18.82 0.89
CA LYS A 155 7.22 20.23 0.64
C LYS A 155 5.72 20.42 0.77
N SER A 156 4.92 19.53 0.18
CA SER A 156 3.45 19.63 0.21
C SER A 156 2.79 18.96 1.42
N GLY A 157 3.49 18.02 2.07
CA GLY A 157 2.94 17.16 3.13
C GLY A 157 2.01 16.06 2.62
N LEU A 158 1.91 15.85 1.31
CA LEU A 158 1.03 14.83 0.72
C LEU A 158 1.62 13.43 0.85
N MET A 159 0.79 12.43 1.13
CA MET A 159 1.17 11.02 1.02
C MET A 159 0.98 10.58 -0.43
N ARG A 160 2.10 10.41 -1.16
CA ARG A 160 2.08 10.10 -2.58
C ARG A 160 2.51 8.68 -2.85
N MET A 161 1.83 8.03 -3.78
CA MET A 161 1.99 6.63 -4.13
C MET A 161 2.19 6.50 -5.64
N LYS A 162 3.17 5.70 -6.10
CA LYS A 162 3.30 5.41 -7.52
C LYS A 162 2.41 4.21 -7.84
N CYS A 163 1.53 4.33 -8.83
CA CYS A 163 0.61 3.28 -9.19
C CYS A 163 0.37 3.21 -10.69
N LYS A 164 -0.12 2.04 -11.14
CA LYS A 164 -0.62 1.80 -12.48
C LYS A 164 -2.14 1.81 -12.47
N ALA A 165 -2.78 2.68 -13.23
CA ALA A 165 -4.22 2.68 -13.41
C ALA A 165 -4.64 1.41 -14.17
N LYS A 166 -5.64 0.68 -13.65
CA LYS A 166 -6.11 -0.57 -14.27
C LYS A 166 -6.93 -0.32 -15.54
N LEU A 167 -7.58 0.85 -15.64
CA LEU A 167 -8.47 1.19 -16.74
C LEU A 167 -7.72 1.41 -18.07
N ASP A 168 -6.62 2.17 -18.04
CA ASP A 168 -5.87 2.58 -19.23
C ASP A 168 -4.39 2.21 -19.20
N GLY A 169 -3.91 1.58 -18.12
CA GLY A 169 -2.53 1.14 -17.98
C GLY A 169 -1.53 2.24 -17.68
N LYS A 170 -1.96 3.51 -17.55
CA LYS A 170 -1.04 4.64 -17.29
C LYS A 170 -0.42 4.52 -15.90
N VAL A 171 0.87 4.84 -15.82
CA VAL A 171 1.65 4.80 -14.58
C VAL A 171 1.99 6.23 -14.16
N GLY A 172 1.94 6.50 -12.87
CA GLY A 172 2.33 7.79 -12.31
C GLY A 172 2.13 7.86 -10.81
N TRP A 173 2.33 9.04 -10.26
CA TRP A 173 2.16 9.36 -8.85
C TRP A 173 0.76 9.90 -8.59
N VAL A 174 0.14 9.39 -7.53
CA VAL A 174 -1.18 9.84 -7.06
C VAL A 174 -1.08 10.27 -5.61
N THR A 175 -1.95 11.18 -5.19
CA THR A 175 -2.12 11.51 -3.78
C THR A 175 -3.05 10.49 -3.15
N ALA A 176 -2.55 9.68 -2.21
CA ALA A 176 -3.35 8.72 -1.44
C ALA A 176 -4.03 9.39 -0.23
N VAL A 177 -3.28 10.27 0.46
CA VAL A 177 -3.78 11.07 1.58
C VAL A 177 -3.27 12.51 1.44
N GLY A 178 -4.17 13.48 1.57
CA GLY A 178 -3.86 14.90 1.58
C GLY A 178 -3.18 15.34 2.88
N ASN A 179 -2.57 16.52 2.87
CA ASN A 179 -1.86 17.08 4.03
C ASN A 179 -2.77 17.35 5.25
N ALA A 180 -4.06 17.61 5.01
CA ALA A 180 -5.10 17.71 6.04
C ALA A 180 -5.77 16.36 6.38
N GLY A 181 -5.16 15.23 6.01
CA GLY A 181 -5.69 13.89 6.31
C GLY A 181 -6.82 13.42 5.41
N THR A 182 -7.21 14.18 4.38
CA THR A 182 -8.25 13.75 3.43
C THR A 182 -7.78 12.52 2.66
N VAL A 183 -8.52 11.41 2.77
CA VAL A 183 -8.22 10.17 2.06
C VAL A 183 -8.79 10.23 0.63
N PHE A 184 -7.92 10.00 -0.36
CA PHE A 184 -8.26 9.97 -1.79
C PHE A 184 -8.28 8.56 -2.35
N LEU A 185 -7.51 7.63 -1.77
CA LEU A 185 -7.50 6.22 -2.13
C LEU A 185 -7.62 5.35 -0.89
N THR A 186 -8.28 4.21 -1.02
CA THR A 186 -8.35 3.17 0.02
C THR A 186 -8.03 1.81 -0.59
N VAL A 187 -7.49 0.89 0.21
CA VAL A 187 -7.28 -0.49 -0.22
C VAL A 187 -8.62 -1.14 -0.58
N GLN A 188 -8.66 -1.88 -1.69
CA GLN A 188 -9.86 -2.59 -2.16
C GLN A 188 -10.04 -3.92 -1.43
#